data_AF-A0A7C2N6H7-F1
#
_entry.id   AF-A0A7C2N6H7-F1
#
_cell.length_a   1.000
_cell.length_b   1.000
_cell.length_c   1.000
_cell.angle_alpha   90.00
_cell.angle_beta   90.00
_cell.angle_gamma   90.00
#
_symmetry.space_group_name_H-M   'P 1'
#
loop_
_entity.id
_entity.type
_entity.pdbx_description
1 polymer ?
#
loop_
_entity_poly.entity_id
_entity_poly.type
_entity_poly.pdbx_seq_one_letter_code
_entity_poly.pdbx_strand_id
1 'polypeptide(L)'
;MISIIRKEIESLKIDKKALRNFGLIFFVVLGVMGGYFYWKESPNWLWFLGGSGVFLVLGLFLPFFLKPFYKVWMALAFLLGFVMTRLILTLTFFLMFMPMGFVLRMLGKDLLDEKIDKNASTYWRKHEARLDKSRYLKQY
;
A
#
# COMPACT_ATOMS: atom_id res chain seq x y z
N MET A 1 -0.41 16.56 -5.42
CA MET A 1 0.18 15.19 -5.37
C MET A 1 1.60 15.19 -5.90
N ILE A 2 1.85 15.64 -7.14
CA ILE A 2 3.21 15.76 -7.72
C ILE A 2 4.14 16.66 -6.88
N SER A 3 3.60 17.74 -6.30
CA SER A 3 4.35 18.65 -5.41
C SER A 3 4.77 18.02 -4.07
N ILE A 4 4.03 17.02 -3.57
CA ILE A 4 4.34 16.30 -2.33
C ILE A 4 5.51 15.35 -2.60
N ILE A 5 5.38 14.54 -3.66
CA ILE A 5 6.43 13.60 -4.11
C ILE A 5 7.73 14.36 -4.40
N ARG A 6 7.65 15.53 -5.06
CA ARG A 6 8.84 16.35 -5.33
C ARG A 6 9.52 16.83 -4.04
N LYS A 7 8.75 17.30 -3.04
CA LYS A 7 9.30 17.72 -1.74
C LYS A 7 9.95 16.56 -0.99
N GLU A 8 9.35 15.37 -1.02
CA GLU A 8 9.95 14.17 -0.44
C GLU A 8 11.27 13.80 -1.13
N ILE A 9 11.32 13.83 -2.47
CA ILE A 9 12.55 13.58 -3.23
C ILE A 9 13.63 14.65 -2.99
N GLU A 10 13.25 15.91 -2.81
CA GLU A 10 14.19 16.99 -2.48
C GLU A 10 14.68 16.89 -1.02
N SER A 11 13.85 16.39 -0.10
CA SER A 11 14.23 16.11 1.30
C SER A 11 15.10 14.86 1.45
N LEU A 12 15.06 13.94 0.47
CA LEU A 12 15.89 12.75 0.46
C LEU A 12 17.36 13.18 0.32
N LYS A 13 18.12 12.99 1.39
CA LYS A 13 19.58 13.11 1.36
C LYS A 13 20.12 12.03 0.44
N ILE A 14 20.45 12.41 -0.80
CA ILE A 14 21.07 11.52 -1.78
C ILE A 14 22.51 11.25 -1.31
N ASP A 15 22.65 10.29 -0.42
CA ASP A 15 23.93 9.82 0.08
C ASP A 15 24.60 8.92 -0.95
N LYS A 16 25.92 9.02 -1.08
CA LYS A 16 26.73 8.12 -1.94
C LYS A 16 26.49 6.66 -1.55
N LYS A 17 26.29 6.38 -0.25
CA LYS A 17 26.02 5.02 0.24
C LYS A 17 24.68 4.47 -0.29
N ALA A 18 23.62 5.29 -0.29
CA ALA A 18 22.32 4.89 -0.83
C ALA A 18 22.40 4.57 -2.32
N LEU A 19 23.17 5.35 -3.07
CA LEU A 19 23.36 5.18 -4.51
C LEU A 19 24.17 3.92 -4.86
N ARG A 20 25.19 3.62 -4.05
CA ARG A 20 25.94 2.36 -4.15
C ARG A 20 25.08 1.16 -3.82
N ASN A 21 24.29 1.22 -2.74
CA ASN A 21 23.36 0.15 -2.37
C ASN A 21 22.32 -0.09 -3.46
N PHE A 22 21.80 0.97 -4.10
CA PHE A 22 20.90 0.86 -5.23
C PHE A 22 21.54 0.08 -6.39
N GLY A 23 22.76 0.45 -6.79
CA GLY A 23 23.51 -0.29 -7.82
C GLY A 23 23.74 -1.76 -7.46
N LEU A 24 24.08 -2.06 -6.19
CA LEU A 24 24.25 -3.43 -5.71
C LEU A 24 22.95 -4.24 -5.73
N ILE A 25 21.81 -3.64 -5.35
CA ILE A 25 20.51 -4.31 -5.41
C ILE A 25 20.18 -4.68 -6.87
N PHE A 26 20.37 -3.76 -7.81
CA PHE A 26 20.14 -4.04 -9.23
C PHE A 26 21.11 -5.07 -9.79
N PHE A 27 22.39 -5.05 -9.37
CA PHE A 27 23.37 -6.08 -9.72
C PHE A 27 22.88 -7.47 -9.27
N VAL A 28 22.47 -7.62 -8.01
CA VAL A 28 22.01 -8.90 -7.45
C VAL A 28 20.73 -9.36 -8.15
N VAL A 29 19.74 -8.49 -8.30
CA VAL A 29 18.46 -8.84 -8.94
C VAL A 29 18.66 -9.25 -10.40
N LEU A 30 19.40 -8.47 -11.18
CA LEU A 30 19.70 -8.80 -12.58
C LEU A 30 20.59 -10.03 -12.70
N GLY A 31 21.52 -10.24 -11.75
CA GLY A 31 22.40 -11.41 -11.71
C GLY A 31 21.63 -12.70 -11.44
N VAL A 32 20.72 -12.69 -10.45
CA VAL A 32 19.83 -13.83 -10.16
C VAL A 32 18.92 -14.11 -11.35
N MET A 33 18.35 -13.08 -11.96
CA MET A 33 17.48 -13.21 -13.13
C MET A 33 18.24 -13.74 -14.34
N GLY A 34 19.47 -13.26 -14.57
CA GLY A 34 20.38 -13.78 -15.60
C GLY A 34 20.76 -15.24 -15.37
N GLY A 35 21.05 -15.63 -14.13
CA GLY A 35 21.30 -17.03 -13.76
C GLY A 35 20.09 -17.94 -13.97
N TYR A 36 18.88 -17.46 -13.64
CA TYR A 36 17.63 -18.17 -13.91
C TYR A 36 17.39 -18.35 -15.42
N PHE A 37 17.63 -17.33 -16.23
CA PHE A 37 17.51 -17.42 -17.69
C PHE A 37 18.59 -18.30 -18.32
N TYR A 38 19.79 -18.35 -17.74
CA TYR A 38 20.86 -19.27 -18.14
C TYR A 38 20.43 -20.73 -17.96
N TRP A 39 19.78 -21.07 -16.84
CA TRP A 39 19.19 -22.40 -16.62
C TRP A 39 18.06 -22.74 -17.59
N LYS A 40 17.44 -21.74 -18.22
CA LYS A 40 16.33 -21.91 -19.17
C LYS A 40 16.79 -21.89 -20.64
N GLU A 41 18.11 -21.93 -20.90
CA GLU A 41 18.75 -21.87 -22.24
C GLU A 41 18.21 -20.76 -23.16
N SER A 42 17.70 -19.68 -22.57
CA SER A 42 17.11 -18.58 -23.34
C SER A 42 18.22 -17.61 -23.78
N PRO A 43 18.30 -17.21 -25.06
CA PRO A 43 19.39 -16.36 -25.58
C PRO A 43 19.49 -14.97 -24.92
N ASN A 44 18.47 -14.57 -24.16
CA ASN A 44 18.46 -13.30 -23.43
C ASN A 44 19.36 -13.29 -22.18
N TRP A 45 19.96 -14.42 -21.78
CA TRP A 45 20.81 -14.50 -20.59
C TRP A 45 22.00 -13.54 -20.63
N LEU A 46 22.64 -13.35 -21.80
CA LEU A 46 23.77 -12.42 -21.97
C LEU A 46 23.39 -10.96 -21.68
N TRP A 47 22.18 -10.54 -22.06
CA TRP A 47 21.72 -9.17 -21.83
C TRP A 47 21.52 -8.88 -20.34
N PHE A 48 20.94 -9.83 -19.60
CA PHE A 48 20.74 -9.68 -18.15
C PHE A 48 22.05 -9.75 -17.37
N LEU A 49 22.97 -10.66 -17.74
CA LEU A 49 24.29 -10.76 -17.11
C LEU A 49 25.19 -9.57 -17.44
N GLY A 50 25.17 -9.09 -18.69
CA GLY A 50 25.86 -7.88 -19.11
C GLY A 50 25.32 -6.64 -18.39
N GLY A 51 23.99 -6.50 -18.31
CA GLY A 51 23.33 -5.43 -17.57
C GLY A 51 23.67 -5.44 -16.08
N SER A 52 23.76 -6.62 -15.46
CA SER A 52 24.20 -6.79 -14.07
C SER A 52 25.62 -6.25 -13.88
N GLY A 53 26.58 -6.66 -14.72
CA GLY A 53 27.96 -6.17 -14.65
C GLY A 53 28.08 -4.65 -14.82
N VAL A 54 27.30 -4.07 -15.75
CA VAL A 54 27.23 -2.61 -15.95
C VAL A 54 26.73 -1.90 -14.69
N PHE A 55 25.67 -2.41 -14.05
CA PHE A 55 25.16 -1.83 -12.80
C PHE A 55 26.14 -1.96 -11.62
N LEU A 56 26.94 -3.02 -11.57
CA LEU A 56 28.00 -3.17 -10.58
C LEU A 56 29.10 -2.12 -10.77
N VAL A 57 29.58 -1.96 -12.01
CA VAL A 57 30.61 -0.96 -12.34
C VAL A 57 30.10 0.45 -12.10
N LEU A 58 28.89 0.78 -12.54
CA LEU A 58 28.30 2.09 -12.33
C LEU A 58 28.01 2.36 -10.83
N GLY A 59 27.56 1.35 -10.08
CA GLY A 59 27.30 1.46 -8.64
C GLY A 59 28.56 1.69 -7.79
N LEU A 60 29.70 1.12 -8.21
CA LEU A 60 30.99 1.24 -7.50
C LEU A 60 31.81 2.46 -7.94
N PHE A 61 31.94 2.69 -9.25
CA PHE A 61 32.88 3.68 -9.80
C PHE A 61 32.21 5.03 -10.11
N LEU A 62 31.01 5.03 -10.69
CA LEU A 62 30.33 6.24 -11.16
C LEU A 62 28.92 6.40 -10.55
N PRO A 63 28.78 6.50 -9.21
CA PRO A 63 27.48 6.69 -8.57
C PRO A 63 26.81 7.99 -9.07
N PHE A 64 27.58 8.99 -9.50
CA PHE A 64 27.04 10.27 -9.99
C PHE A 64 26.06 10.11 -11.16
N PHE A 65 26.28 9.17 -12.08
CA PHE A 65 25.37 8.93 -13.21
C PHE A 65 24.07 8.22 -12.79
N LEU A 66 24.08 7.47 -11.68
CA LEU A 66 22.86 6.86 -11.16
C LEU A 66 21.97 7.87 -10.44
N LYS A 67 22.43 9.08 -10.10
CA LYS A 67 21.62 10.07 -9.36
C LYS A 67 20.27 10.39 -10.02
N PRO A 68 20.20 10.79 -11.31
CA PRO A 68 18.92 11.08 -11.95
C PRO A 68 18.04 9.83 -12.04
N PHE A 69 18.62 8.67 -12.33
CA PHE A 69 17.89 7.40 -12.41
C PHE A 69 17.30 7.01 -11.05
N TYR A 70 18.09 7.11 -9.97
CA TYR A 70 17.65 6.89 -8.60
C TYR A 70 16.51 7.82 -8.21
N LYS A 71 16.56 9.10 -8.57
CA LYS A 71 15.45 10.05 -8.32
C LYS A 71 14.15 9.61 -8.99
N VAL A 72 14.22 9.22 -10.27
CA VAL A 72 13.04 8.75 -11.02
C VAL A 72 12.51 7.45 -10.42
N TRP A 73 13.40 6.52 -10.09
CA TRP A 73 13.02 5.26 -9.44
C TRP A 73 12.36 5.49 -8.09
N MET A 74 12.90 6.38 -7.27
CA MET A 74 12.31 6.75 -5.98
C MET A 74 10.94 7.41 -6.17
N ALA A 75 10.76 8.26 -7.18
CA ALA A 75 9.45 8.83 -7.50
C ALA A 75 8.41 7.75 -7.82
N LEU A 76 8.79 6.75 -8.61
CA LEU A 76 7.95 5.59 -8.89
C LEU A 76 7.65 4.80 -7.61
N ALA A 77 8.65 4.56 -6.76
CA ALA A 77 8.48 3.85 -5.49
C ALA A 77 7.49 4.58 -4.57
N PHE A 78 7.55 5.91 -4.47
CA PHE A 78 6.57 6.69 -3.70
C PHE A 78 5.17 6.60 -4.27
N LEU A 79 5.02 6.70 -5.60
CA LEU A 79 3.72 6.54 -6.25
C LEU A 79 3.13 5.15 -5.99
N LEU A 80 3.97 4.11 -6.10
CA LEU A 80 3.57 2.74 -5.83
C LEU A 80 3.18 2.57 -4.36
N GLY A 81 3.96 3.13 -3.42
CA GLY A 81 3.65 3.12 -2.00
C GLY A 81 2.29 3.77 -1.71
N PHE A 82 2.01 4.92 -2.30
CA PHE A 82 0.73 5.61 -2.17
C PHE A 82 -0.45 4.75 -2.67
N VAL A 83 -0.29 4.11 -3.82
CA VAL A 83 -1.30 3.20 -4.39
C VAL A 83 -1.46 1.97 -3.50
N MET A 84 -0.37 1.37 -3.03
CA MET A 84 -0.36 0.18 -2.20
C MET A 84 -1.03 0.41 -0.85
N THR A 85 -0.75 1.51 -0.15
CA THR A 85 -1.43 1.83 1.10
C THR A 85 -2.94 1.91 0.91
N ARG A 86 -3.39 2.52 -0.19
CA ARG A 86 -4.81 2.67 -0.51
C ARG A 86 -5.45 1.34 -0.91
N LEU A 87 -4.74 0.53 -1.69
CA LEU A 87 -5.14 -0.82 -2.05
C LEU A 87 -5.29 -1.70 -0.81
N ILE A 88 -4.27 -1.74 0.06
CA ILE A 88 -4.31 -2.55 1.28
C ILE A 88 -5.49 -2.12 2.16
N LEU A 89 -5.66 -0.81 2.39
CA LEU A 89 -6.77 -0.32 3.22
C LEU A 89 -8.13 -0.68 2.62
N THR A 90 -8.30 -0.51 1.31
CA THR A 90 -9.54 -0.86 0.60
C THR A 90 -9.78 -2.35 0.69
N LEU A 91 -8.76 -3.16 0.40
CA LEU A 91 -8.84 -4.60 0.43
C LEU A 91 -9.18 -5.11 1.83
N THR A 92 -8.52 -4.61 2.87
CA THR A 92 -8.84 -4.92 4.26
C THR A 92 -10.27 -4.52 4.61
N PHE A 93 -10.73 -3.33 4.19
CA PHE A 93 -12.09 -2.90 4.43
C PHE A 93 -13.11 -3.87 3.80
N PHE A 94 -12.91 -4.21 2.52
CA PHE A 94 -13.79 -5.10 1.79
C PHE A 94 -13.68 -6.56 2.26
N LEU A 95 -12.52 -7.06 2.66
CA LEU A 95 -12.37 -8.43 3.14
C LEU A 95 -12.77 -8.63 4.59
N MET A 96 -12.76 -7.60 5.43
CA MET A 96 -13.12 -7.74 6.85
C MET A 96 -14.52 -7.22 7.14
N PHE A 97 -14.85 -6.00 6.72
CA PHE A 97 -16.10 -5.34 7.09
C PHE A 97 -17.25 -5.74 6.16
N MET A 98 -17.01 -5.87 4.84
CA MET A 98 -18.06 -6.29 3.90
C MET A 98 -18.63 -7.68 4.22
N PRO A 99 -17.83 -8.74 4.47
CA PRO A 99 -18.40 -10.04 4.80
C PRO A 99 -19.10 -10.02 6.15
N MET A 100 -18.70 -9.17 7.10
CA MET A 100 -19.42 -9.05 8.36
C MET A 100 -20.88 -8.60 8.13
N GLY A 101 -21.10 -7.60 7.27
CA GLY A 101 -22.43 -7.18 6.85
C GLY A 101 -23.18 -8.26 6.06
N PHE A 102 -22.48 -8.96 5.16
CA PHE A 102 -23.06 -10.05 4.38
C PHE A 102 -23.50 -11.24 5.27
N VAL A 103 -22.69 -11.60 6.26
CA VAL A 103 -22.97 -12.65 7.25
C VAL A 103 -24.17 -12.26 8.11
N LEU A 104 -24.24 -11.02 8.61
CA LEU A 104 -25.40 -10.52 9.36
C LEU A 104 -26.69 -10.61 8.54
N ARG A 105 -26.62 -10.26 7.24
CA ARG A 105 -27.73 -10.34 6.31
C ARG A 105 -28.14 -11.79 6.01
N MET A 106 -27.17 -12.71 5.85
CA MET A 106 -27.42 -14.15 5.72
C MET A 106 -28.06 -14.76 6.98
N LEU A 107 -27.64 -14.32 8.16
CA LEU A 107 -28.23 -14.72 9.44
C LEU A 107 -29.61 -14.09 9.69
N GLY A 108 -30.13 -13.28 8.76
CA GLY A 108 -31.43 -12.61 8.86
C GLY A 108 -31.52 -11.57 9.97
N LYS A 109 -30.38 -11.18 10.56
CA LYS A 109 -30.33 -10.20 11.64
C LYS A 109 -30.35 -8.80 11.05
N ASP A 110 -31.52 -8.18 11.11
CA ASP A 110 -31.68 -6.76 10.84
C ASP A 110 -31.35 -5.99 12.13
N LEU A 111 -30.11 -5.49 12.25
CA LEU A 111 -29.67 -4.75 13.43
C LEU A 111 -30.21 -3.32 13.47
N LEU A 112 -30.62 -2.78 12.31
CA LEU A 112 -31.06 -1.40 12.18
C LEU A 112 -32.58 -1.26 12.03
N ASP A 113 -33.34 -2.36 12.06
CA ASP A 113 -34.76 -2.37 11.66
C ASP A 113 -34.96 -1.67 10.30
N GLU A 114 -34.05 -1.90 9.35
CA GLU A 114 -34.03 -1.24 8.03
C GLU A 114 -35.22 -1.64 7.15
N LYS A 115 -35.85 -2.79 7.41
CA LYS A 115 -37.02 -3.25 6.66
C LYS A 115 -38.25 -2.39 6.97
N ILE A 116 -38.73 -1.69 5.93
CA ILE A 116 -39.98 -0.92 5.95
C ILE A 116 -41.17 -1.88 6.00
N ASP A 117 -41.77 -2.01 7.18
CA ASP A 117 -43.04 -2.72 7.37
C ASP A 117 -44.23 -1.81 7.03
N LYS A 118 -44.88 -2.05 5.88
CA LYS A 118 -46.01 -1.23 5.40
C LYS A 118 -47.27 -1.36 6.25
N ASN A 119 -47.35 -2.37 7.11
CA ASN A 119 -48.48 -2.57 8.02
C ASN A 119 -48.21 -2.03 9.43
N ALA A 120 -47.00 -1.52 9.70
CA ALA A 120 -46.67 -0.93 10.98
C ALA A 120 -47.41 0.42 11.16
N SER A 121 -48.14 0.54 12.26
CA SER A 121 -48.87 1.77 12.60
C SER A 121 -47.93 2.93 12.91
N THR A 122 -46.69 2.66 13.34
CA THR A 122 -45.68 3.65 13.72
C THR A 122 -44.30 3.01 13.86
N TYR A 123 -43.25 3.63 13.30
CA TYR A 123 -41.84 3.22 13.47
C TYR A 123 -41.15 3.79 14.71
N TRP A 124 -41.83 4.66 15.46
CA TRP A 124 -41.30 5.25 16.69
C TRP A 124 -41.12 4.16 17.75
N ARG A 125 -39.86 3.86 18.10
CA ARG A 125 -39.57 3.01 19.25
C ARG A 125 -39.85 3.80 20.53
N LYS A 126 -40.66 3.23 21.43
CA LYS A 126 -40.89 3.82 22.75
C LYS A 126 -39.56 3.98 23.46
N HIS A 127 -39.20 5.23 23.77
CA HIS A 127 -38.09 5.48 24.65
C HIS A 127 -38.45 4.99 26.04
N GLU A 128 -37.74 3.97 26.54
CA GLU A 128 -37.81 3.64 27.96
C GLU A 128 -37.21 4.80 28.75
N ALA A 129 -38.08 5.66 29.28
CA ALA A 129 -37.69 6.67 30.24
C ALA A 129 -37.17 5.94 31.48
N ARG A 130 -35.84 5.75 31.56
CA ARG A 130 -35.19 5.36 32.81
C ARG A 130 -35.27 6.55 33.74
N LEU A 131 -36.32 6.58 34.55
CA LEU A 131 -36.65 7.63 35.52
C LEU A 131 -35.72 7.60 36.75
N ASP A 132 -34.41 7.44 36.54
CA ASP A 132 -33.44 7.57 37.62
C ASP A 132 -32.91 9.00 37.68
N LYS A 133 -33.38 9.76 38.66
CA LYS A 133 -32.97 11.15 38.89
C LYS A 133 -31.47 11.29 39.18
N SER A 134 -30.81 10.23 39.66
CA SER A 134 -29.38 10.27 40.00
C SER A 134 -28.46 10.43 38.78
N ARG A 135 -28.96 10.16 37.57
CA ARG A 135 -28.21 10.27 36.31
C ARG A 135 -27.94 11.71 35.89
N TYR A 136 -28.87 12.63 36.19
CA TYR A 136 -28.71 14.06 35.89
C TYR A 136 -27.56 14.70 36.69
N LEU A 137 -27.19 14.09 37.83
CA LEU A 137 -26.13 14.57 38.70
C LEU A 137 -24.73 14.08 38.29
N LYS A 138 -24.63 13.13 37.35
CA LYS A 138 -23.36 12.52 36.89
C LYS A 138 -22.90 13.02 35.52
N GLN A 139 -23.49 14.12 35.04
CA GLN A 139 -23.27 14.61 33.68
C GLN A 139 -22.12 15.62 33.57
N TYR A 140 -21.48 15.99 34.70
CA TYR A 140 -20.29 16.83 34.79
C TYR A 140 -19.21 16.14 35.62
#